data_AF-A0A7Y5WFL1-F1
#
_entry.id   AF-A0A7Y5WFL1-F1
#
_cell.length_a   1.000
_cell.length_b   1.000
_cell.length_c   1.000
_cell.angle_alpha   90.00
_cell.angle_beta   90.00
_cell.angle_gamma   90.00
#
_symmetry.space_group_name_H-M   'P 1'
#
loop_
_entity.id
_entity.type
_entity.pdbx_description
1 polymer ?
#
loop_
_entity_poly.entity_id
_entity_poly.type
_entity_poly.pdbx_seq_one_letter_code
_entity_poly.pdbx_strand_id
1 'polypeptide(L)'
;MAKLLGHEDALKVEHGYQSPVRKASIGLMLAGLTATLLGVAMSVALSMSEGRADFATLAAVGAPPRMRRGLAAAQGWFLGQLGCVLGVAVGALYGFTAHTVVGSPRVVVPWAVIAGVAVLVPLFAGAVPYLLTRSRTELVRRAD
;
A
#
# COMPACT_ATOMS: atom_id res chain seq x y z
N MET A 1 -54.90 4.38 -9.79
CA MET A 1 -55.23 3.12 -10.50
C MET A 1 -54.21 2.07 -10.07
N ALA A 2 -54.29 1.61 -8.82
CA ALA A 2 -53.18 0.98 -8.10
C ALA A 2 -53.65 -0.10 -7.10
N LYS A 3 -54.68 -0.88 -7.43
CA LYS A 3 -55.24 -1.85 -6.46
C LYS A 3 -56.06 -3.00 -7.06
N LEU A 4 -55.62 -3.59 -8.19
CA LEU A 4 -56.44 -4.59 -8.91
C LEU A 4 -55.68 -5.80 -9.48
N LEU A 5 -54.46 -6.06 -9.00
CA LEU A 5 -53.76 -7.32 -9.23
C LEU A 5 -53.31 -7.83 -7.86
N GLY A 6 -54.14 -8.67 -7.26
CA GLY A 6 -53.94 -9.30 -5.96
C GLY A 6 -52.84 -10.36 -5.96
N HIS A 7 -51.61 -9.95 -6.25
CA HIS A 7 -50.40 -10.64 -5.81
C HIS A 7 -49.39 -9.57 -5.40
N GLU A 8 -49.60 -9.05 -4.20
CA GLU A 8 -48.55 -8.41 -3.41
C GLU A 8 -47.68 -9.49 -2.75
N ASP A 9 -47.38 -10.57 -3.50
CA ASP A 9 -46.31 -11.48 -3.16
C ASP A 9 -45.02 -10.74 -3.44
N ALA A 10 -44.65 -9.99 -2.40
CA ALA A 10 -43.38 -9.33 -2.17
C ALA A 10 -42.33 -9.83 -3.14
N LEU A 11 -41.93 -8.98 -4.08
CA LEU A 11 -40.67 -9.12 -4.78
C LEU A 11 -39.58 -9.16 -3.71
N LYS A 12 -39.29 -10.38 -3.24
CA LYS A 12 -38.23 -10.69 -2.31
C LYS A 12 -36.97 -10.55 -3.13
N VAL A 13 -36.44 -9.33 -3.15
CA VAL A 13 -35.11 -9.05 -3.71
C VAL A 13 -34.15 -9.90 -2.89
N GLU A 14 -33.77 -11.07 -3.42
CA GLU A 14 -32.75 -11.91 -2.80
C GLU A 14 -31.45 -11.10 -2.76
N HIS A 15 -31.17 -10.53 -1.59
CA HIS A 15 -29.83 -10.07 -1.29
C HIS A 15 -28.98 -11.33 -1.17
N GLY A 16 -28.23 -11.63 -2.23
CA GLY A 16 -27.33 -12.78 -2.29
C GLY A 16 -26.52 -12.92 -0.99
N TYR A 17 -26.29 -14.17 -0.59
CA TYR A 17 -25.71 -14.59 0.70
C TYR A 17 -24.73 -13.57 1.32
N GLN A 18 -25.22 -12.77 2.27
CA GLN A 18 -24.39 -11.84 3.03
C GLN A 18 -23.79 -12.57 4.24
N SER A 19 -22.72 -13.32 4.01
CA SER A 19 -22.05 -14.03 5.09
C SER A 19 -21.53 -13.05 6.17
N PRO A 20 -21.65 -13.38 7.48
CA PRO A 20 -20.99 -12.63 8.55
C PRO A 20 -19.47 -12.55 8.33
N VAL A 21 -18.92 -13.57 7.68
CA VAL A 21 -17.50 -13.67 7.29
C VAL A 21 -17.10 -12.55 6.32
N ARG A 22 -18.01 -12.01 5.50
CA ARG A 22 -17.72 -10.86 4.63
C ARG A 22 -17.41 -9.60 5.44
N LYS A 23 -18.17 -9.34 6.50
CA LYS A 23 -17.92 -8.19 7.39
C LYS A 23 -16.63 -8.39 8.19
N ALA A 24 -16.40 -9.61 8.69
CA ALA A 24 -15.18 -9.96 9.42
C ALA A 24 -13.92 -9.86 8.54
N SER A 25 -13.96 -10.34 7.30
CA SER A 25 -12.84 -10.25 6.36
C SER A 25 -12.53 -8.82 5.94
N ILE A 26 -13.54 -7.97 5.70
CA ILE A 26 -13.32 -6.53 5.46
C ILE A 26 -12.68 -5.87 6.69
N GLY A 27 -13.15 -6.20 7.90
CA GLY A 27 -12.56 -5.72 9.15
C GLY A 27 -11.10 -6.14 9.30
N LEU A 28 -10.77 -7.39 9.00
CA LEU A 28 -9.40 -7.92 9.06
C LEU A 28 -8.49 -7.28 7.99
N MET A 29 -8.99 -7.05 6.78
CA MET A 29 -8.26 -6.35 5.73
C MET A 29 -7.97 -4.89 6.12
N LEU A 30 -8.95 -4.18 6.67
CA LEU A 30 -8.76 -2.81 7.17
C LEU A 30 -7.74 -2.78 8.31
N ALA A 31 -7.81 -3.71 9.26
CA ALA A 31 -6.85 -3.82 10.35
C ALA A 31 -5.43 -4.13 9.85
N GLY A 32 -5.29 -5.03 8.87
CA GLY A 32 -4.01 -5.33 8.24
C GLY A 32 -3.42 -4.14 7.49
N LEU A 33 -4.27 -3.41 6.75
CA LEU A 33 -3.89 -2.19 6.05
C LEU A 33 -3.39 -1.12 7.03
N THR A 34 -4.15 -0.84 8.11
CA THR A 34 -3.76 0.16 9.10
C THR A 34 -2.46 -0.24 9.81
N ALA A 35 -2.32 -1.49 10.24
CA ALA A 35 -1.10 -1.99 10.87
C ALA A 35 0.13 -1.85 9.97
N THR A 36 -0.02 -2.16 8.67
CA THR A 36 1.07 -2.05 7.70
C THR A 36 1.46 -0.59 7.46
N LEU A 37 0.47 0.30 7.28
CA LEU A 37 0.70 1.73 7.13
C LEU A 37 1.42 2.31 8.36
N LEU A 38 1.04 1.90 9.57
CA LEU A 38 1.71 2.30 10.80
C LEU A 38 3.15 1.80 10.87
N GLY A 39 3.40 0.54 10.53
CA GLY A 39 4.76 -0.03 10.53
C GLY A 39 5.69 0.66 9.53
N VAL A 40 5.19 0.97 8.33
CA VAL A 40 5.95 1.73 7.33
C VAL A 40 6.21 3.16 7.82
N ALA A 41 5.18 3.84 8.36
CA ALA A 41 5.34 5.18 8.89
C ALA A 41 6.37 5.24 10.03
N MET A 42 6.38 4.25 10.92
CA MET A 42 7.36 4.13 12.00
C MET A 42 8.78 3.94 11.46
N SER A 43 8.99 3.01 10.51
CA SER A 43 10.32 2.79 9.92
C SER A 43 10.86 4.04 9.23
N VAL A 44 10.01 4.77 8.49
CA VAL A 44 10.39 6.02 7.82
C VAL A 44 10.69 7.11 8.85
N ALA A 45 9.87 7.25 9.89
CA ALA A 45 10.09 8.24 10.94
C ALA A 45 11.42 7.99 11.68
N LEU A 46 11.73 6.73 11.97
CA LEU A 46 12.98 6.33 12.61
C LEU A 46 14.18 6.65 11.71
N SER A 47 14.14 6.25 10.45
CA SER A 47 15.23 6.52 9.49
C SER A 47 15.47 8.03 9.28
N MET A 48 14.41 8.84 9.30
CA MET A 48 14.51 10.30 9.22
C MET A 48 15.08 10.95 10.49
N SER A 49 14.95 10.29 11.64
CA SER A 49 15.55 10.74 12.90
C SER A 49 17.05 10.45 12.93
N GLU A 50 17.46 9.26 12.47
CA GLU A 50 18.86 8.84 12.42
C GLU A 50 19.65 9.68 11.40
N GLY A 51 19.08 9.95 10.23
CA GLY A 51 19.77 10.73 9.19
C GLY A 51 20.05 12.19 9.55
N ARG A 52 19.41 12.78 10.57
CA ARG A 52 19.67 14.18 10.98
C ARG A 52 21.06 14.39 11.52
N ALA A 53 21.63 13.39 12.20
CA ALA A 53 22.99 13.46 12.72
C ALA A 53 24.01 13.55 11.57
N ASP A 54 23.85 12.72 10.54
CA ASP A 54 24.76 12.68 9.39
C ASP A 54 24.68 13.93 8.51
N PHE A 55 23.50 14.55 8.40
CA PHE A 55 23.37 15.82 7.67
C PHE A 55 24.05 16.99 8.38
N ALA A 56 24.23 16.94 9.70
CA ALA A 56 24.94 17.99 10.43
C ALA A 56 26.45 17.98 10.10
N THR A 57 27.05 16.80 10.02
CA THR A 57 28.44 16.61 9.58
C THR A 57 28.62 16.93 8.10
N LEU A 58 27.71 16.47 7.22
CA LEU A 58 27.76 16.78 5.79
C LEU A 58 27.54 18.29 5.50
N ALA A 59 26.70 18.96 6.29
CA ALA A 59 26.53 20.41 6.21
C ALA A 59 27.79 21.16 6.66
N ALA A 60 28.54 20.61 7.62
CA ALA A 60 29.82 21.19 8.06
C ALA A 60 30.91 21.15 6.96
N VAL A 61 30.78 20.28 5.95
CA VAL A 61 31.71 20.15 4.81
C VAL A 61 31.12 20.74 3.50
N GLY A 62 29.92 21.34 3.53
CA GLY A 62 29.33 22.06 2.40
C GLY A 62 28.50 21.22 1.41
N ALA A 63 27.99 20.07 1.83
CA ALA A 63 27.27 19.16 0.93
C ALA A 63 25.93 19.76 0.40
N PRO A 64 25.63 19.63 -0.91
CA PRO A 64 24.43 20.19 -1.53
C PRO A 64 23.14 19.43 -1.13
N PRO A 65 21.99 20.13 -1.01
CA PRO A 65 20.72 19.59 -0.49
C PRO A 65 20.03 18.55 -1.39
N ARG A 66 20.59 18.27 -2.56
CA ARG A 66 20.07 17.31 -3.55
C ARG A 66 20.23 15.85 -3.11
N MET A 67 21.22 15.57 -2.25
CA MET A 67 21.47 14.23 -1.70
C MET A 67 20.25 13.69 -0.93
N ARG A 68 19.54 14.56 -0.20
CA ARG A 68 18.34 14.20 0.57
C ARG A 68 17.19 13.64 -0.28
N ARG A 69 17.00 14.20 -1.48
CA ARG A 69 15.96 13.74 -2.41
C ARG A 69 16.32 12.43 -3.10
N GLY A 70 17.61 12.25 -3.42
CA GLY A 70 18.11 10.99 -4.00
C GLY A 70 17.99 9.82 -3.03
N LEU A 71 18.34 10.03 -1.76
CA LEU A 71 18.24 8.99 -0.72
C LEU A 71 16.80 8.57 -0.44
N ALA A 72 15.87 9.53 -0.32
CA ALA A 72 14.46 9.23 -0.14
C ALA A 72 13.85 8.45 -1.32
N ALA A 73 14.24 8.80 -2.55
CA ALA A 73 13.80 8.09 -3.76
C ALA A 73 14.38 6.66 -3.83
N ALA A 74 15.67 6.49 -3.49
CA ALA A 74 16.32 5.19 -3.47
C ALA A 74 15.69 4.27 -2.41
N GLN A 75 15.47 4.77 -1.20
CA GLN A 75 14.80 4.02 -0.14
C GLN A 75 13.38 3.63 -0.52
N GLY A 76 12.60 4.56 -1.09
CA GLY A 76 11.25 4.29 -1.56
C GLY A 76 11.21 3.24 -2.67
N TRP A 77 12.13 3.32 -3.63
CA TRP A 77 12.24 2.34 -4.70
C TRP A 77 12.61 0.94 -4.18
N PHE A 78 13.63 0.83 -3.31
CA PHE A 78 14.02 -0.44 -2.70
C PHE A 78 12.90 -1.06 -1.86
N LEU A 79 12.24 -0.26 -1.03
CA LEU A 79 11.14 -0.74 -0.19
C LEU A 79 9.94 -1.18 -1.05
N GLY A 80 9.64 -0.44 -2.11
CA GLY A 80 8.61 -0.80 -3.08
C GLY A 80 8.91 -2.11 -3.81
N GLN A 81 10.16 -2.30 -4.25
CA GLN A 81 10.61 -3.52 -4.91
C GLN A 81 10.47 -4.74 -3.98
N LEU A 82 10.97 -4.64 -2.75
CA LEU A 82 10.90 -5.73 -1.76
C LEU A 82 9.45 -6.04 -1.37
N GLY A 83 8.65 -5.01 -1.08
CA GLY A 83 7.23 -5.18 -0.77
C GLY A 83 6.44 -5.80 -1.91
N CYS A 84 6.75 -5.43 -3.16
CA CYS A 84 6.10 -6.02 -4.32
C CYS A 84 6.45 -7.49 -4.52
N VAL A 85 7.73 -7.86 -4.38
CA VAL A 85 8.17 -9.26 -4.49
C VAL A 85 7.48 -10.12 -3.41
N LEU A 86 7.46 -9.64 -2.17
CA LEU A 86 6.79 -10.34 -1.07
C LEU A 86 5.27 -10.44 -1.30
N GLY A 87 4.62 -9.36 -1.75
CA GLY A 87 3.20 -9.33 -2.04
C GLY A 87 2.80 -10.31 -3.15
N VAL A 88 3.59 -10.37 -4.23
CA VAL A 88 3.37 -11.33 -5.32
C VAL A 88 3.54 -12.76 -4.83
N ALA A 89 4.56 -13.05 -4.00
CA ALA A 89 4.77 -14.38 -3.44
C ALA A 89 3.62 -14.82 -2.53
N VAL A 90 3.18 -13.96 -1.61
CA VAL A 90 2.05 -14.24 -0.71
C VAL A 90 0.75 -14.39 -1.50
N GLY A 91 0.51 -13.53 -2.49
CA GLY A 91 -0.68 -13.59 -3.36
C GLY A 91 -0.71 -14.87 -4.21
N ALA A 92 0.43 -15.31 -4.72
CA ALA A 92 0.54 -16.57 -5.46
C ALA A 92 0.24 -17.78 -4.56
N LEU A 93 0.75 -17.79 -3.32
CA LEU A 93 0.46 -18.83 -2.35
C LEU A 93 -1.03 -18.88 -1.98
N TYR A 94 -1.65 -17.72 -1.77
CA TYR A 94 -3.09 -17.61 -1.50
C TYR A 94 -3.92 -18.06 -2.71
N GLY A 95 -3.53 -17.68 -3.93
CA GLY A 95 -4.21 -18.11 -5.15
C GLY A 95 -4.16 -19.62 -5.33
N PHE A 96 -3.01 -20.25 -5.04
CA PHE A 96 -2.85 -21.70 -5.09
C PHE A 96 -3.73 -22.41 -4.06
N THR A 97 -3.80 -21.92 -2.83
CA THR A 97 -4.67 -22.49 -1.78
C THR A 97 -6.15 -22.22 -2.03
N ALA A 98 -6.53 -21.07 -2.59
CA ALA A 98 -7.91 -20.80 -2.98
C ALA A 98 -8.37 -21.76 -4.09
N HIS A 99 -7.49 -22.08 -5.05
CA HIS A 99 -7.77 -23.04 -6.10
C HIS A 99 -8.05 -24.45 -5.54
N THR A 100 -7.27 -24.93 -4.58
CA THR A 100 -7.48 -26.26 -3.99
C THR A 100 -8.79 -26.35 -3.20
N VAL A 101 -9.27 -25.24 -2.64
CA VAL A 101 -10.53 -25.19 -1.88
C VAL A 101 -11.76 -25.06 -2.80
N VAL A 102 -11.66 -24.30 -3.89
CA VAL A 102 -12.81 -23.99 -4.78
C VAL A 102 -12.96 -25.03 -5.90
N GLY A 103 -11.97 -25.88 -6.15
CA GLY A 103 -12.09 -27.01 -7.09
C GLY A 103 -12.28 -26.58 -8.56
N SER A 104 -11.73 -25.42 -8.94
CA SER A 104 -11.87 -24.88 -10.30
C SER A 104 -10.89 -25.57 -11.28
N PRO A 105 -11.32 -26.08 -12.44
CA PRO A 105 -10.46 -26.91 -13.30
C PRO A 105 -9.47 -26.14 -14.21
N ARG A 106 -9.41 -24.81 -14.15
CA ARG A 106 -8.46 -24.01 -14.96
C ARG A 106 -7.83 -22.89 -14.14
N VAL A 107 -6.52 -23.00 -13.91
CA VAL A 107 -5.69 -21.91 -13.39
C VAL A 107 -5.25 -21.05 -14.57
N VAL A 108 -5.86 -19.88 -14.71
CA VAL A 108 -5.35 -18.83 -15.61
C VAL A 108 -4.58 -17.83 -14.76
N VAL A 109 -3.24 -17.93 -14.79
CA VAL A 109 -2.38 -16.99 -14.08
C VAL A 109 -2.41 -15.64 -14.82
N PRO A 110 -2.81 -14.53 -14.17
CA PRO A 110 -2.92 -13.24 -14.83
C PRO A 110 -1.55 -12.55 -14.92
N TRP A 111 -0.67 -13.08 -15.78
CA TRP A 111 0.70 -12.57 -15.95
C TRP A 111 0.77 -11.07 -16.24
N ALA A 112 -0.17 -10.55 -17.04
CA ALA A 112 -0.24 -9.13 -17.34
C ALA A 112 -0.51 -8.27 -16.08
N VAL A 113 -1.36 -8.75 -15.18
CA VAL A 113 -1.66 -8.06 -13.91
C VAL A 113 -0.45 -8.15 -12.98
N ILE A 114 0.18 -9.32 -12.87
CA ILE A 114 1.38 -9.51 -12.05
C ILE A 114 2.53 -8.61 -12.53
N ALA A 115 2.81 -8.61 -13.83
CA ALA A 115 3.85 -7.76 -14.42
C ALA A 115 3.51 -6.27 -14.27
N GLY A 116 2.25 -5.90 -14.48
CA GLY A 116 1.76 -4.54 -14.27
C GLY A 116 2.01 -4.07 -12.83
N VAL A 117 1.60 -4.85 -11.84
CA VAL A 117 1.83 -4.56 -10.41
C VAL A 117 3.33 -4.52 -10.08
N ALA A 118 4.10 -5.49 -10.59
CA ALA A 118 5.54 -5.59 -10.39
C ALA A 118 6.33 -4.37 -10.87
N VAL A 119 5.80 -3.65 -11.88
CA VAL A 119 6.45 -2.44 -12.42
C VAL A 119 5.82 -1.18 -11.84
N LEU A 120 4.49 -1.08 -11.77
CA LEU A 120 3.78 0.09 -11.27
C LEU A 120 4.09 0.36 -9.80
N VAL A 121 4.04 -0.67 -8.95
CA VAL A 121 4.19 -0.48 -7.49
C VAL A 121 5.57 0.07 -7.12
N PRO A 122 6.71 -0.48 -7.59
CA PRO A 122 8.02 0.10 -7.29
C PRO A 122 8.22 1.49 -7.90
N LEU A 123 7.67 1.75 -9.09
CA LEU A 123 7.70 3.08 -9.71
C LEU A 123 6.97 4.11 -8.84
N PHE A 124 5.76 3.79 -8.39
CA PHE A 124 5.00 4.64 -7.47
C PHE A 124 5.72 4.81 -6.14
N ALA A 125 6.31 3.74 -5.60
CA ALA A 125 7.04 3.77 -4.33
C ALA A 125 8.31 4.62 -4.39
N GLY A 126 8.99 4.74 -5.55
CA GLY A 126 10.08 5.69 -5.74
C GLY A 126 9.61 7.12 -6.05
N ALA A 127 8.57 7.26 -6.87
CA ALA A 127 8.07 8.55 -7.33
C ALA A 127 7.36 9.35 -6.22
N VAL A 128 6.53 8.70 -5.40
CA VAL A 128 5.75 9.38 -4.36
C VAL A 128 6.65 10.05 -3.31
N PRO A 129 7.65 9.38 -2.71
CA PRO A 129 8.57 10.03 -1.78
C PRO A 129 9.39 11.13 -2.44
N TYR A 130 9.82 10.94 -3.69
CA TYR A 130 10.55 11.96 -4.44
C TYR A 130 9.72 13.24 -4.62
N LEU A 131 8.44 13.11 -4.96
CA LEU A 131 7.50 14.22 -5.16
C LEU A 131 7.06 14.86 -3.83
N LEU A 132 6.79 14.04 -2.79
CA LEU A 132 6.31 14.50 -1.49
C LEU A 132 7.42 15.07 -0.60
N THR A 133 8.70 14.76 -0.87
CA THR A 133 9.85 15.43 -0.26
C THR A 133 9.99 16.85 -0.84
N ARG A 134 8.97 17.68 -0.56
CA ARG A 134 9.03 19.13 -0.71
C ARG A 134 9.71 19.65 0.55
N SER A 135 10.92 20.14 0.37
CA SER A 135 11.78 20.72 1.39
C SER A 135 11.05 21.86 2.13
N ARG A 136 10.43 21.56 3.28
CA ARG A 136 10.19 22.58 4.29
C ARG A 136 11.53 22.85 4.97
N THR A 137 12.22 23.86 4.46
CA THR A 137 13.21 24.60 5.24
C THR A 137 12.45 25.34 6.33
N GLU A 138 12.23 24.68 7.47
CA GLU A 138 12.11 25.46 8.69
C GLU A 138 13.50 26.03 8.98
N LEU A 139 13.74 27.24 8.48
CA LEU A 139 14.75 28.11 9.05
C LEU A 139 14.31 28.32 10.51
N VAL A 140 14.82 27.49 11.41
CA VAL A 140 14.83 27.79 12.83
C VAL A 140 15.77 28.98 12.98
N ARG A 141 15.20 30.17 12.83
CA ARG A 141 15.82 31.44 13.19
C ARG A 141 16.24 31.30 14.66
N ARG A 142 17.55 31.25 14.91
CA ARG A 142 18.12 31.49 16.23
C ARG A 142 17.59 32.85 16.70
N ALA A 143 16.84 32.86 17.79
CA ALA A 143 16.72 34.05 18.61
C ALA A 143 18.00 34.10 19.46
N ASP A 144 18.69 35.24 19.36
CA ASP A 144 19.82 35.62 20.23
C ASP A 144 19.42 35.63 21.70
#